data_AF-A0A7Y8I352-F1
#
_entry.id   AF-A0A7Y8I352-F1
#
_cell.length_a   1.000
_cell.length_b   1.000
_cell.length_c   1.000
_cell.angle_alpha   90.00
_cell.angle_beta   90.00
_cell.angle_gamma   90.00
#
_symmetry.space_group_name_H-M   'P 1'
#
loop_
_entity.id
_entity.type
_entity.pdbx_description
1 polymer ?
#
loop_
_entity_poly.entity_id
_entity_poly.type
_entity_poly.pdbx_seq_one_letter_code
_entity_poly.pdbx_strand_id
1 'polypeptide(L)'
;MNVRPIAQVGIVLGQRTQTFYRQPGEGDAGEHVQGYYSALLEGRHTFGFIHEDDLRPESAGRYAALILPNVAFLSDAQCRQLEAYSRAGGSLLAEFETSLYDERGNARSDFGLAALFGIGKTGARAGSRGFENSFYARIERQHEILAG
;
A
#
# COMPACT_ATOMS: atom_id res chain seq x y z
N MET A 1 24.95 -3.24 19.55
CA MET A 1 24.52 -4.43 18.80
C MET A 1 23.46 -3.98 17.80
N ASN A 2 23.77 -3.98 16.51
CA ASN A 2 22.90 -3.42 15.46
C ASN A 2 21.91 -4.51 15.00
N VAL A 3 20.76 -4.61 15.67
CA VAL A 3 19.67 -5.53 15.31
C VAL A 3 18.79 -4.90 14.23
N ARG A 4 19.33 -4.79 13.01
CA ARG A 4 18.50 -4.54 11.84
C ARG A 4 17.81 -5.86 11.45
N PRO A 5 16.50 -5.87 11.18
CA PRO A 5 15.85 -7.03 10.62
C PRO A 5 16.59 -7.51 9.36
N ILE A 6 16.71 -8.82 9.17
CA ILE A 6 17.17 -9.39 7.88
C ILE A 6 16.11 -9.12 6.79
N ALA A 7 14.86 -8.89 7.19
CA ALA A 7 13.77 -8.51 6.31
C ALA A 7 14.03 -7.12 5.70
N GLN A 8 14.15 -7.06 4.38
CA GLN A 8 14.31 -5.81 3.64
C GLN A 8 12.97 -5.12 3.35
N VAL A 9 11.86 -5.86 3.43
CA VAL A 9 10.51 -5.40 3.07
C VAL A 9 9.59 -5.41 4.28
N GLY A 10 8.83 -4.33 4.49
CA GLY A 10 7.79 -4.23 5.52
C GLY A 10 6.40 -4.17 4.89
N ILE A 11 5.49 -5.05 5.29
CA ILE A 11 4.08 -4.99 4.91
C ILE A 11 3.33 -4.18 5.97
N VAL A 12 2.70 -3.08 5.56
CA VAL A 12 1.90 -2.24 6.44
C VAL A 12 0.53 -2.88 6.66
N LEU A 13 0.24 -3.27 7.90
CA LEU A 13 -1.05 -3.81 8.31
C LEU A 13 -2.02 -2.67 8.55
N GLY A 14 -2.93 -2.50 7.59
CA GLY A 14 -4.01 -1.53 7.68
C GLY A 14 -5.15 -2.01 8.57
N GLN A 15 -5.05 -1.94 9.91
CA GLN A 15 -6.08 -2.48 10.81
C GLN A 15 -7.44 -1.79 10.61
N ARG A 16 -7.47 -0.46 10.45
CA ARG A 16 -8.71 0.27 10.15
C ARG A 16 -9.32 -0.20 8.84
N THR A 17 -8.49 -0.44 7.82
CA THR A 17 -8.94 -0.99 6.54
C THR A 17 -9.56 -2.37 6.74
N GLN A 18 -8.86 -3.29 7.40
CA GLN A 18 -9.39 -4.65 7.65
C GLN A 18 -10.71 -4.66 8.44
N THR A 19 -10.96 -3.64 9.27
CA THR A 19 -12.14 -3.58 10.13
C THR A 19 -13.32 -2.84 9.47
N PHE A 20 -13.07 -1.72 8.79
CA PHE A 20 -14.11 -0.79 8.37
C PHE A 20 -14.23 -0.64 6.85
N TYR A 21 -13.23 -1.08 6.08
CA TYR A 21 -13.25 -0.97 4.63
C TYR A 21 -14.30 -1.91 4.06
N ARG A 22 -15.16 -1.36 3.18
CA ARG A 22 -16.12 -2.16 2.43
C ARG A 22 -15.51 -2.51 1.08
N GLN A 23 -14.90 -3.70 1.02
CA GLN A 23 -14.37 -4.26 -0.23
C GLN A 23 -15.47 -4.32 -1.29
N PRO A 24 -15.21 -3.80 -2.51
CA PRO A 24 -16.12 -4.02 -3.62
C PRO A 24 -16.01 -5.46 -4.12
N GLY A 25 -17.15 -6.11 -4.37
CA GLY A 25 -17.19 -7.48 -4.89
C GLY A 25 -17.21 -8.55 -3.81
N GLU A 26 -16.74 -9.74 -4.15
CA GLU A 26 -16.54 -10.85 -3.21
C GLU A 26 -15.17 -10.71 -2.50
N GLY A 27 -15.02 -11.38 -1.36
CA GLY A 27 -13.78 -11.39 -0.57
C GLY A 27 -13.77 -10.41 0.61
N ASP A 28 -12.63 -10.34 1.29
CA ASP A 28 -12.39 -9.48 2.46
C ASP A 28 -11.13 -8.60 2.29
N ALA A 29 -11.10 -7.49 3.04
CA ALA A 29 -10.01 -6.51 2.96
C ALA A 29 -8.63 -7.07 3.33
N GLY A 30 -8.57 -8.22 4.00
CA GLY A 30 -7.33 -8.94 4.34
C GLY A 30 -6.74 -9.70 3.14
N GLU A 31 -7.50 -9.97 2.08
CA GLU A 31 -7.01 -10.67 0.89
C GLU A 31 -5.83 -9.93 0.23
N HIS A 32 -5.82 -8.59 0.26
CA HIS A 32 -4.69 -7.79 -0.21
C HIS A 32 -3.39 -8.15 0.52
N VAL A 33 -3.45 -8.27 1.86
CA VAL A 33 -2.30 -8.68 2.68
C VAL A 33 -1.89 -10.12 2.36
N GLN A 34 -2.85 -11.02 2.20
CA GLN A 34 -2.61 -12.44 1.87
C GLN A 34 -1.97 -12.62 0.49
N GLY A 35 -2.35 -11.78 -0.49
CA GLY A 35 -1.77 -11.77 -1.83
C GLY A 35 -0.28 -11.42 -1.79
N TYR A 36 0.09 -10.34 -1.10
CA TYR A 36 1.51 -9.98 -0.91
C TYR A 36 2.27 -11.01 -0.08
N TYR A 37 1.66 -11.55 0.97
CA TYR A 37 2.26 -12.61 1.78
C TYR A 37 2.63 -13.81 0.89
N SER A 38 1.69 -14.29 0.08
CA SER A 38 1.90 -15.42 -0.84
C SER A 38 2.98 -15.10 -1.88
N ALA A 39 2.89 -13.95 -2.55
CA ALA A 39 3.84 -13.55 -3.59
C ALA A 39 5.28 -13.41 -3.07
N LEU A 40 5.46 -12.78 -1.90
CA LEU A 40 6.78 -12.59 -1.30
C LEU A 40 7.37 -13.92 -0.80
N LEU A 41 6.54 -14.81 -0.27
CA LEU A 41 6.97 -16.16 0.11
C LEU A 41 7.42 -16.98 -1.10
N GLU A 42 6.63 -17.00 -2.17
CA GLU A 42 6.96 -17.71 -3.41
C GLU A 42 8.25 -17.15 -4.04
N GLY A 43 8.42 -15.83 -4.01
CA GLY A 43 9.64 -15.14 -4.42
C GLY A 43 10.83 -15.30 -3.49
N ARG A 44 10.68 -15.98 -2.34
CA ARG A 44 11.70 -16.16 -1.28
C ARG A 44 12.27 -14.85 -0.74
N HIS A 45 11.45 -13.81 -0.69
CA HIS A 45 11.82 -12.53 -0.09
C HIS A 45 11.53 -12.54 1.42
N THR A 46 12.48 -12.05 2.23
CA THR A 46 12.26 -11.87 3.67
C THR A 46 11.50 -10.58 3.93
N PHE A 47 10.38 -10.69 4.65
CA PHE A 47 9.53 -9.55 5.01
C PHE A 47 9.13 -9.56 6.47
N GLY A 48 8.73 -8.40 6.98
CA GLY A 48 8.11 -8.23 8.30
C GLY A 48 6.81 -7.46 8.20
N PHE A 49 6.09 -7.37 9.32
CA PHE A 49 4.87 -6.60 9.42
C PHE A 49 5.07 -5.34 10.28
N ILE A 50 4.43 -4.25 9.88
CA ILE A 50 4.39 -2.98 10.61
C ILE A 50 2.95 -2.53 10.71
N HIS A 51 2.53 -2.08 11.90
CA HIS A 51 1.18 -1.54 12.08
C HIS A 51 1.06 -0.15 11.47
N GLU A 52 -0.09 0.22 10.89
CA GLU A 52 -0.33 1.55 10.30
C GLU A 52 -0.09 2.72 11.27
N ASP A 53 -0.20 2.50 12.58
CA ASP A 53 0.07 3.53 13.61
C ASP A 53 1.55 3.59 14.05
N ASP A 54 2.41 2.66 13.61
CA ASP A 54 3.83 2.62 13.99
C ASP A 54 4.77 3.04 12.84
N LEU A 55 4.37 4.03 12.04
CA LEU A 55 5.15 4.53 10.89
C LEU A 55 6.27 5.50 11.26
N ARG A 56 6.75 5.45 12.50
CA ARG A 56 7.84 6.31 12.98
C ARG A 56 9.16 5.91 12.32
N PRO A 57 10.14 6.82 12.15
CA PRO A 57 11.43 6.51 11.53
C PRO A 57 12.14 5.31 12.14
N GLU A 58 12.03 5.12 13.46
CA GLU A 58 12.66 4.01 14.17
C GLU A 58 12.04 2.65 13.85
N SER A 59 10.79 2.62 13.40
CA SER A 59 10.06 1.40 13.05
C SER A 59 10.05 1.18 11.55
N ALA A 60 9.54 2.15 10.79
CA ALA A 60 9.47 2.11 9.33
C ALA A 60 10.86 2.08 8.68
N GLY A 61 11.81 2.87 9.20
CA GLY A 61 13.17 2.98 8.65
C GLY A 61 14.05 1.73 8.81
N ARG A 62 13.52 0.66 9.42
CA ARG A 62 14.18 -0.66 9.46
C ARG A 62 14.10 -1.38 8.11
N TYR A 63 13.14 -1.00 7.26
CA TYR A 63 12.87 -1.65 5.98
C TYR A 63 13.34 -0.77 4.83
N ALA A 64 13.94 -1.40 3.81
CA ALA A 64 14.33 -0.74 2.57
C ALA A 64 13.11 -0.38 1.71
N ALA A 65 12.03 -1.18 1.80
CA ALA A 65 10.76 -0.90 1.15
C ALA A 65 9.58 -1.17 2.08
N LEU A 66 8.53 -0.36 1.96
CA LEU A 66 7.22 -0.59 2.57
C LEU A 66 6.17 -0.85 1.49
N ILE A 67 5.38 -1.89 1.72
CA ILE A 67 4.21 -2.25 0.91
C ILE A 67 2.96 -1.86 1.68
N LEU A 68 2.07 -1.12 1.05
CA LEU A 68 0.76 -0.72 1.56
C LEU A 68 -0.32 -1.50 0.79
N PRO A 69 -0.68 -2.72 1.24
CA PRO A 69 -1.71 -3.54 0.61
C PRO A 69 -3.09 -2.93 0.92
N ASN A 70 -3.53 -2.02 0.05
CA ASN A 70 -4.78 -1.27 0.16
C ASN A 70 -5.00 -0.68 1.56
N VAL A 71 -4.02 0.06 2.11
CA VAL A 71 -4.18 0.76 3.40
C VAL A 71 -5.05 2.01 3.17
N ALA A 72 -6.35 1.78 2.99
CA ALA A 72 -7.29 2.77 2.46
C ALA A 72 -7.50 3.96 3.40
N PHE A 73 -7.37 3.73 4.71
CA PHE A 73 -7.56 4.73 5.76
C PHE A 73 -6.19 5.21 6.27
N LEU A 74 -5.84 6.45 5.99
CA LEU A 74 -4.63 7.08 6.52
C LEU A 74 -4.93 8.52 6.96
N SER A 75 -4.53 8.84 8.19
CA SER A 75 -4.52 10.21 8.67
C SER A 75 -3.50 11.07 7.93
N ASP A 76 -3.66 12.39 7.97
CA ASP A 76 -2.67 13.32 7.42
C ASP A 76 -1.31 13.16 8.08
N ALA A 77 -1.27 12.78 9.37
CA ALA A 77 -0.01 12.52 10.07
C ALA A 77 0.71 11.29 9.51
N GLN A 78 -0.03 10.20 9.25
CA GLN A 78 0.53 8.99 8.66
C GLN A 78 0.98 9.23 7.21
N CYS A 79 0.22 10.00 6.41
CA CYS A 79 0.66 10.40 5.07
C CYS A 79 2.01 11.15 5.13
N ARG A 80 2.15 12.12 6.05
CA ARG A 80 3.42 12.85 6.26
C ARG A 80 4.56 11.93 6.71
N GLN A 81 4.28 10.93 7.54
CA GLN A 81 5.29 9.95 7.96
C GLN A 81 5.79 9.10 6.79
N LEU A 82 4.89 8.66 5.91
CA LEU A 82 5.24 7.90 4.70
C LEU A 82 6.02 8.77 3.70
N GLU A 83 5.62 10.03 3.51
CA GLU A 83 6.41 10.98 2.71
C GLU A 83 7.82 11.18 3.28
N ALA A 84 7.94 11.35 4.60
CA ALA A 84 9.24 11.49 5.26
C ALA A 84 10.10 10.23 5.11
N TYR A 85 9.50 9.04 5.25
CA TYR A 85 10.15 7.76 4.99
C TYR A 85 10.70 7.69 3.55
N SER A 86 9.90 8.09 2.56
CA SER A 86 10.34 8.10 1.16
C SER A 86 11.47 9.10 0.90
N ARG A 87 11.36 10.32 1.44
CA ARG A 87 12.41 11.35 1.36
C ARG A 87 13.72 10.91 2.03
N ALA A 88 13.65 10.03 3.04
CA ALA A 88 14.81 9.44 3.69
C ALA A 88 15.44 8.28 2.89
N GLY A 89 14.93 7.96 1.69
CA GLY A 89 15.46 6.93 0.80
C GLY A 89 14.70 5.60 0.87
N GLY A 90 13.60 5.52 1.63
CA GLY A 90 12.73 4.36 1.66
C GLY A 90 11.88 4.22 0.39
N SER A 91 11.68 3.00 -0.08
CA SER A 91 10.82 2.73 -1.24
C SER A 91 9.38 2.46 -0.79
N LEU A 92 8.39 3.03 -1.46
CA LEU A 92 6.98 2.78 -1.18
C LEU A 92 6.31 2.11 -2.37
N LEU A 93 5.53 1.07 -2.09
CA LEU A 93 4.60 0.49 -3.01
C LEU A 93 3.22 0.56 -2.38
N ALA A 94 2.28 1.24 -3.04
CA ALA A 94 0.90 1.35 -2.60
C ALA A 94 -0.02 0.81 -3.68
N GLU A 95 -1.10 0.15 -3.24
CA GLU A 95 -2.05 -0.50 -4.13
C GLU A 95 -3.48 0.03 -3.90
N PHE A 96 -4.28 -0.04 -4.96
CA PHE A 96 -5.71 0.28 -5.00
C PHE A 96 -6.12 1.61 -4.36
N GLU A 97 -6.86 1.58 -3.24
CA GLU A 97 -7.43 2.77 -2.60
C GLU A 97 -6.58 3.31 -1.44
N THR A 98 -5.32 2.88 -1.35
CA THR A 98 -4.40 3.33 -0.28
C THR A 98 -4.40 4.84 -0.15
N SER A 99 -4.63 5.34 1.08
CA SER A 99 -4.74 6.76 1.45
C SER A 99 -5.96 7.53 0.92
N LEU A 100 -6.96 6.86 0.34
CA LEU A 100 -8.14 7.56 -0.21
C LEU A 100 -9.11 8.08 0.86
N TYR A 101 -9.04 7.53 2.07
CA TYR A 101 -9.89 7.91 3.20
C TYR A 101 -9.03 8.47 4.34
N ASP A 102 -9.57 9.41 5.11
CA ASP A 102 -8.95 9.83 6.38
C ASP A 102 -9.14 8.78 7.48
N GLU A 103 -8.59 9.01 8.68
CA GLU A 103 -8.68 8.06 9.79
C GLU A 103 -10.10 7.85 10.34
N ARG A 104 -11.05 8.72 9.94
CA ARG A 104 -12.47 8.65 10.31
C ARG A 104 -13.33 8.02 9.22
N GLY A 105 -12.73 7.66 8.08
CA GLY A 105 -13.43 7.09 6.94
C GLY A 105 -14.08 8.10 6.01
N ASN A 106 -13.79 9.39 6.15
CA ASN A 106 -14.24 10.36 5.18
C ASN A 106 -13.43 10.20 3.89
N ALA A 107 -14.14 10.10 2.76
CA ALA A 107 -13.50 10.05 1.45
C ALA A 107 -12.83 11.39 1.14
N ARG A 108 -11.57 11.34 0.74
CA ARG A 108 -10.85 12.51 0.24
C ARG A 108 -11.23 12.79 -1.21
N SER A 109 -11.06 14.05 -1.64
CA SER A 109 -11.21 14.43 -3.05
C SER A 109 -10.14 13.80 -3.94
N ASP A 110 -8.96 13.54 -3.38
CA ASP A 110 -7.83 12.86 -4.02
C ASP A 110 -7.05 12.03 -2.97
N PHE A 111 -6.14 11.15 -3.39
CA PHE A 111 -5.34 10.32 -2.49
C PHE A 111 -4.49 11.16 -1.55
N GLY A 112 -4.43 10.78 -0.27
CA GLY A 112 -3.55 11.43 0.72
C GLY A 112 -2.08 11.38 0.34
N LEU A 113 -1.66 10.39 -0.45
CA LEU A 113 -0.31 10.23 -0.99
C LEU A 113 -0.19 10.61 -2.49
N ALA A 114 -1.17 11.30 -3.07
CA ALA A 114 -1.21 11.64 -4.49
C ALA A 114 0.08 12.34 -4.97
N ALA A 115 0.50 13.38 -4.24
CA ALA A 115 1.71 14.14 -4.57
C ALA A 115 2.99 13.29 -4.47
N LEU A 116 3.04 12.34 -3.55
CA LEU A 116 4.19 11.45 -3.38
C LEU A 116 4.35 10.50 -4.57
N PHE A 117 3.24 9.96 -5.07
CA PHE A 117 3.25 9.03 -6.21
C PHE A 117 3.14 9.73 -7.57
N GLY A 118 2.86 11.03 -7.62
CA GLY A 118 2.60 11.74 -8.88
C GLY A 118 1.34 11.24 -9.58
N ILE A 119 0.34 10.79 -8.82
CA ILE A 119 -0.94 10.28 -9.32
C ILE A 119 -2.08 11.25 -8.94
N GLY A 120 -3.25 11.03 -9.54
CA GLY A 120 -4.47 11.71 -9.14
C GLY A 120 -5.70 10.86 -9.41
N LYS A 121 -6.73 11.01 -8.57
CA LYS A 121 -8.01 10.33 -8.73
C LYS A 121 -8.78 10.89 -9.93
N THR A 122 -9.12 10.02 -10.87
CA THR A 122 -9.80 10.41 -12.13
C THR A 122 -11.31 10.21 -12.10
N GLY A 123 -11.88 9.64 -11.04
CA GLY A 123 -13.31 9.41 -10.91
C GLY A 123 -13.68 8.45 -9.78
N ALA A 124 -14.93 7.99 -9.79
CA ALA A 124 -15.34 6.88 -8.93
C ALA A 124 -14.67 5.57 -9.38
N ARG A 125 -14.55 4.61 -8.46
CA ARG A 125 -14.14 3.24 -8.79
C ARG A 125 -14.92 2.74 -10.00
N ALA A 126 -14.22 2.33 -11.04
CA ALA A 126 -14.78 1.66 -12.20
C ALA A 126 -14.35 0.20 -12.16
N GLY A 127 -15.31 -0.71 -12.05
CA GLY A 127 -15.11 -2.14 -12.21
C GLY A 127 -16.15 -2.69 -13.19
N SER A 128 -15.79 -3.73 -13.95
CA SER A 128 -16.82 -4.45 -14.70
C SER A 128 -17.66 -5.28 -13.75
N ARG A 129 -18.97 -5.26 -13.98
CA ARG A 129 -19.91 -6.11 -13.24
C ARG A 129 -19.82 -7.53 -13.79
N GLY A 130 -19.41 -8.49 -12.97
CA GLY A 130 -19.39 -9.93 -13.28
C GLY A 130 -17.99 -10.55 -13.23
N PHE A 131 -17.93 -11.89 -13.23
CA PHE A 131 -16.70 -12.71 -13.31
C PHE A 131 -15.86 -12.47 -14.58
N GLU A 132 -16.29 -11.53 -15.43
CA GLU A 132 -15.60 -11.08 -16.62
C GLU A 132 -14.92 -9.74 -16.31
N ASN A 133 -13.71 -9.79 -15.75
CA ASN A 133 -12.64 -8.92 -16.23
C ASN A 133 -11.29 -9.28 -15.65
N SER A 134 -10.37 -9.54 -16.57
CA SER A 134 -8.95 -9.67 -16.34
C SER A 134 -8.40 -8.37 -15.75
N PHE A 135 -7.41 -8.51 -14.87
CA PHE A 135 -6.60 -7.44 -14.29
C PHE A 135 -5.82 -6.69 -15.39
N TYR A 136 -6.48 -5.83 -16.16
CA TYR A 136 -5.84 -5.04 -17.20
C TYR A 136 -5.25 -3.77 -16.61
N ALA A 137 -3.96 -3.80 -16.28
CA ALA A 137 -3.16 -2.58 -16.22
C ALA A 137 -2.76 -2.21 -17.66
N ARG A 138 -3.22 -1.05 -18.14
CA ARG A 138 -2.78 -0.52 -19.44
C ARG A 138 -1.42 0.15 -19.26
N ILE A 139 -0.38 -0.45 -19.82
CA ILE A 139 0.97 0.08 -19.83
C ILE A 139 1.13 0.94 -21.07
N GLU A 140 1.23 2.25 -20.91
CA GLU A 140 1.32 3.19 -22.04
C GLU A 140 2.76 3.55 -22.44
N ARG A 141 3.74 3.19 -21.60
CA ARG A 141 5.16 3.52 -21.80
C ARG A 141 6.04 2.34 -21.40
N GLN A 142 7.15 2.19 -22.12
CA GLN A 142 8.18 1.21 -21.77
C GLN A 142 8.88 1.62 -20.47
N HIS A 143 9.09 0.67 -19.56
CA HIS A 143 9.68 0.91 -18.24
C HIS A 143 10.58 -0.27 -17.84
N GLU A 144 11.67 0.00 -17.11
CA GLU A 144 12.66 -1.02 -16.72
C GLU A 144 12.07 -2.17 -15.88
N ILE A 145 11.06 -1.90 -15.06
CA ILE A 145 10.32 -2.92 -14.29
C ILE A 145 9.69 -4.00 -15.18
N LEU A 146 9.47 -3.70 -16.46
CA LEU A 146 8.88 -4.62 -17.44
C LEU A 146 9.94 -5.38 -18.26
N ALA A 147 11.23 -5.16 -17.97
CA ALA A 147 12.32 -5.68 -18.78
C ALA A 147 12.61 -7.18 -18.58
N GLY A 148 11.94 -7.85 -17.62
CA GLY A 148 11.91 -9.31 -17.45
C GLY A 148 13.28 -9.97 -17.31
#